data_AF-A0A376MRM2-F1
#
_entry.id   AF-A0A376MRM2-F1
#
_cell.length_a   1.000
_cell.length_b   1.000
_cell.length_c   1.000
_cell.angle_alpha   90.00
_cell.angle_beta   90.00
_cell.angle_gamma   90.00
#
_symmetry.space_group_name_H-M   'P 1'
#
loop_
_entity.id
_entity.type
_entity.pdbx_description
1 polymer ?
#
loop_
_entity_poly.entity_id
_entity_poly.type
_entity_poly.pdbx_seq_one_letter_code
_entity_poly.pdbx_strand_id
1 'polypeptide(L)'
;MWLENSPVSSPLIGLRCINWYAGCNMTTSLILPQTTDASGFYGATVTSGGAKWMHGMLSDAFYQYLQQMPVGSSFTMTINACQTSVNYDASSGARCKDQASGNWYVRNVTHTKAANLRLINTHSLAEVFINSDGVPTLGEGNADCRTQTIGSRSGLSCKMVNYTLQTNGLSNTSIHIFRRSPTRR
;
A
#
# COMPACT_ATOMS: atom_id res chain seq x y z
N MET A 1 -17.33 1.94 -4.86
CA MET A 1 -16.98 0.65 -4.22
C MET A 1 -17.24 0.80 -2.74
N TRP A 2 -17.93 -0.15 -2.13
CA TRP A 2 -18.21 -0.14 -0.70
C TRP A 2 -18.00 -1.52 -0.10
N LEU A 3 -17.79 -1.56 1.21
CA LEU A 3 -17.58 -2.78 1.97
C LEU A 3 -18.72 -2.94 2.97
N GLU A 4 -19.32 -4.11 2.99
CA GLU A 4 -20.30 -4.50 4.01
C GLU A 4 -19.63 -5.43 5.01
N ASN A 5 -20.08 -5.37 6.27
CA ASN A 5 -19.46 -6.08 7.38
C ASN A 5 -17.97 -5.72 7.55
N SER A 6 -17.59 -4.49 7.20
CA SER A 6 -16.23 -4.00 7.43
C SER A 6 -15.98 -3.87 8.93
N PRO A 7 -14.80 -4.28 9.44
CA PRO A 7 -14.46 -4.12 10.84
C PRO A 7 -14.21 -2.66 11.25
N VAL A 8 -14.17 -1.74 10.28
CA VAL A 8 -13.92 -0.31 10.50
C VAL A 8 -14.93 0.53 9.73
N SER A 9 -15.24 1.71 10.26
CA SER A 9 -15.98 2.74 9.52
C SER A 9 -15.07 3.49 8.56
N SER A 10 -15.61 3.90 7.41
CA SER A 10 -14.90 4.54 6.30
C SER A 10 -13.62 3.79 5.90
N PRO A 11 -13.75 2.51 5.49
CA PRO A 11 -12.60 1.65 5.19
C PRO A 11 -11.82 2.09 3.94
N LEU A 12 -12.44 2.87 3.05
CA LEU A 12 -11.88 3.26 1.75
C LEU A 12 -11.95 4.77 1.56
N ILE A 13 -10.90 5.36 1.01
CA ILE A 13 -10.80 6.82 0.78
C ILE A 13 -10.98 7.24 -0.69
N GLY A 14 -11.00 6.28 -1.61
CA GLY A 14 -11.15 6.55 -3.04
C GLY A 14 -10.64 5.42 -3.91
N LEU A 15 -10.62 5.66 -5.22
CA LEU A 15 -10.09 4.72 -6.19
C LEU A 15 -8.59 4.92 -6.34
N ARG A 16 -7.80 3.88 -6.03
CA ARG A 16 -6.35 3.91 -6.24
C ARG A 16 -6.05 4.01 -7.73
N CYS A 17 -5.10 4.86 -8.09
CA CYS A 17 -4.55 4.96 -9.43
C CYS A 17 -3.01 4.88 -9.43
N ILE A 18 -2.44 4.64 -10.61
CA ILE A 18 -0.99 4.65 -10.82
C ILE A 18 -0.62 5.96 -11.51
N ASN A 19 0.58 6.48 -11.27
CA ASN A 19 1.05 7.79 -11.72
C ASN A 19 0.90 8.10 -13.23
N TRP A 20 0.79 7.10 -14.09
CA TRP A 20 0.59 7.26 -15.53
C TRP A 20 -0.87 7.07 -15.96
N TYR A 21 -1.81 6.90 -15.03
CA TYR A 21 -3.23 6.80 -15.33
C TYR A 21 -3.82 8.20 -15.53
N ALA A 22 -4.62 8.36 -16.57
CA ALA A 22 -5.39 9.58 -16.77
C ALA A 22 -6.34 9.81 -15.58
N GLY A 23 -6.41 11.07 -15.12
CA GLY A 23 -7.22 11.47 -13.96
C GLY A 23 -6.60 11.16 -12.58
N CYS A 24 -5.39 10.60 -12.53
CA CYS A 24 -4.73 10.28 -11.26
C CYS A 24 -4.14 11.52 -10.58
N ASN A 25 -4.51 11.77 -9.32
CA ASN A 25 -3.88 12.79 -8.50
C ASN A 25 -2.50 12.29 -8.04
N MET A 26 -1.43 12.95 -8.46
CA MET A 26 -0.05 12.55 -8.17
C MET A 26 0.37 12.70 -6.71
N THR A 27 -0.31 13.57 -5.95
CA THR A 27 -0.04 13.78 -4.52
C THR A 27 -0.67 12.67 -3.69
N THR A 28 -1.90 12.28 -4.01
CA THR A 28 -2.66 11.29 -3.21
C THR A 28 -2.64 9.88 -3.81
N SER A 29 -2.23 9.73 -5.07
CA SER A 29 -2.36 8.48 -5.86
C SER A 29 -3.80 7.97 -5.94
N LEU A 30 -4.77 8.90 -6.02
CA LEU A 30 -6.20 8.63 -6.08
C LEU A 30 -6.86 9.29 -7.30
N ILE A 31 -7.88 8.60 -7.81
CA ILE A 31 -9.00 9.26 -8.50
C ILE A 31 -10.02 9.56 -7.40
N LEU A 32 -10.28 10.85 -7.19
CA LEU A 32 -11.15 11.30 -6.11
C LEU A 32 -12.61 10.92 -6.40
N PRO A 33 -13.31 10.34 -5.42
CA PRO A 33 -14.75 10.14 -5.50
C PRO A 33 -15.49 11.48 -5.33
N GLN A 34 -16.74 11.54 -5.80
CA GLN A 34 -17.65 12.64 -5.46
C GLN A 34 -18.04 12.63 -3.98
N THR A 35 -18.20 11.44 -3.39
CA THR A 35 -18.52 11.29 -1.96
C THR A 35 -17.94 10.01 -1.38
N THR A 36 -17.66 10.06 -0.08
CA THR A 36 -17.34 8.90 0.76
C THR A 36 -18.34 8.81 1.91
N ASP A 37 -18.52 7.62 2.47
CA ASP A 37 -19.33 7.39 3.67
C ASP A 37 -18.70 6.32 4.58
N ALA A 38 -19.47 5.83 5.55
CA ALA A 38 -19.03 4.79 6.49
C ALA A 38 -18.70 3.45 5.81
N SER A 39 -19.22 3.20 4.60
CA SER A 39 -19.09 1.91 3.90
C SER A 39 -18.08 1.98 2.76
N GLY A 40 -17.87 3.14 2.14
CA GLY A 40 -16.85 3.29 1.09
C GLY A 40 -16.93 4.59 0.31
N PHE A 41 -16.66 4.51 -1.00
CA PHE A 41 -16.58 5.66 -1.90
C PHE A 41 -17.44 5.50 -3.16
N TYR A 42 -17.91 6.62 -3.72
CA TYR A 42 -18.89 6.65 -4.81
C TYR A 42 -18.62 7.80 -5.79
N GLY A 43 -19.03 7.62 -7.05
CA GLY A 43 -18.84 8.65 -8.09
C GLY A 43 -17.38 8.93 -8.45
N ALA A 44 -16.51 7.91 -8.47
CA ALA A 44 -15.16 8.05 -8.99
C ALA A 44 -15.16 7.91 -10.52
N THR A 45 -15.01 9.03 -11.23
CA THR A 45 -15.03 9.05 -12.70
C THR A 45 -13.67 8.65 -13.25
N VAL A 46 -13.65 7.54 -13.98
CA VAL A 46 -12.43 7.02 -14.62
C VAL A 46 -12.40 7.45 -16.08
N THR A 47 -11.41 8.25 -16.47
CA THR A 47 -11.21 8.66 -17.86
C THR A 47 -10.71 7.50 -18.72
N SER A 48 -10.91 7.56 -20.04
CA SER A 48 -10.35 6.59 -20.98
C SER A 48 -8.84 6.40 -20.74
N GLY A 49 -8.39 5.15 -20.65
CA GLY A 49 -7.01 4.78 -20.28
C GLY A 49 -6.73 4.65 -18.78
N GLY A 50 -7.61 5.14 -17.90
CA GLY A 50 -7.51 5.01 -16.43
C GLY A 50 -8.17 3.76 -15.84
N ALA A 51 -8.95 3.03 -16.63
CA ALA A 51 -9.73 1.85 -16.20
C ALA A 51 -8.88 0.57 -16.14
N LYS A 52 -7.79 0.60 -15.35
CA LYS A 52 -6.93 -0.57 -15.13
C LYS A 52 -6.83 -0.84 -13.64
N TRP A 53 -7.08 -2.09 -13.23
CA TRP A 53 -6.94 -2.56 -11.84
C TRP A 53 -7.61 -1.65 -10.81
N MET A 54 -8.94 -1.54 -10.90
CA MET A 54 -9.77 -0.70 -10.05
C MET A 54 -9.82 -1.24 -8.61
N HIS A 55 -8.93 -0.75 -7.75
CA HIS A 55 -8.88 -1.09 -6.34
C HIS A 55 -9.20 0.13 -5.48
N GLY A 56 -9.94 -0.09 -4.38
CA GLY A 56 -10.10 0.93 -3.36
C GLY A 56 -8.80 1.16 -2.60
N MET A 57 -8.45 2.40 -2.32
CA MET A 57 -7.38 2.73 -1.40
C MET A 57 -7.90 2.62 0.04
N LEU A 58 -7.19 1.87 0.88
CA LEU A 58 -7.51 1.70 2.29
C LEU A 58 -7.34 3.04 3.03
N SER A 59 -8.21 3.28 4.01
CA SER A 59 -8.06 4.39 4.95
C SER A 59 -7.02 4.08 6.02
N ASP A 60 -6.55 5.14 6.70
CA ASP A 60 -5.67 5.00 7.86
C ASP A 60 -6.35 4.19 8.97
N ALA A 61 -7.66 4.36 9.17
CA ALA A 61 -8.42 3.59 10.16
C ALA A 61 -8.37 2.09 9.85
N PHE A 62 -8.53 1.69 8.58
CA PHE A 62 -8.41 0.28 8.20
C PHE A 62 -6.97 -0.21 8.35
N TYR A 63 -5.97 0.61 7.98
CA TYR A 63 -4.57 0.27 8.22
C TYR A 63 -4.28 0.02 9.71
N GLN A 64 -4.77 0.88 10.60
CA GLN A 64 -4.61 0.72 12.06
C GLN A 64 -5.26 -0.56 12.58
N TYR A 65 -6.48 -0.87 12.11
CA TYR A 65 -7.12 -2.15 12.43
C TYR A 65 -6.27 -3.34 11.98
N LEU A 66 -5.79 -3.33 10.73
CA LEU A 66 -4.92 -4.39 10.22
C LEU A 66 -3.60 -4.48 10.99
N GLN A 67 -3.07 -3.36 11.48
CA GLN A 67 -1.86 -3.34 12.31
C GLN A 67 -2.07 -4.05 13.65
N GLN A 68 -3.20 -3.77 14.32
CA GLN A 68 -3.56 -4.30 15.64
C GLN A 68 -4.06 -5.75 15.60
N MET A 69 -4.60 -6.19 14.46
CA MET A 69 -5.07 -7.55 14.27
C MET A 69 -3.97 -8.59 14.57
N PRO A 70 -4.21 -9.62 15.38
CA PRO A 70 -3.24 -10.68 15.62
C PRO A 70 -2.93 -11.49 14.35
N VAL A 71 -1.71 -12.00 14.25
CA VAL A 71 -1.33 -12.92 13.17
C VAL A 71 -2.09 -14.24 13.36
N GLY A 72 -2.64 -14.79 12.27
CA GLY A 72 -3.49 -15.99 12.28
C GLY A 72 -4.98 -15.71 12.44
N SER A 73 -5.37 -14.51 12.89
CA SER A 73 -6.78 -14.11 12.93
C SER A 73 -7.34 -13.92 11.52
N SER A 74 -8.67 -13.98 11.41
CA SER A 74 -9.39 -13.74 10.16
C SER A 74 -10.58 -12.80 10.38
N PHE A 75 -10.98 -12.11 9.32
CA PHE A 75 -12.25 -11.39 9.25
C PHE A 75 -12.87 -11.58 7.87
N THR A 76 -14.20 -11.49 7.80
CA THR A 76 -14.96 -11.66 6.57
C THR A 76 -15.68 -10.37 6.24
N MET A 77 -15.60 -9.94 4.99
CA MET A 77 -16.32 -8.77 4.50
C MET A 77 -16.84 -9.00 3.09
N THR A 78 -17.93 -8.31 2.75
CA THR A 78 -18.46 -8.32 1.39
C THR A 78 -17.94 -7.11 0.64
N ILE A 79 -17.24 -7.36 -0.47
CA ILE A 79 -16.70 -6.33 -1.35
C ILE A 79 -17.70 -6.09 -2.47
N ASN A 80 -18.19 -4.86 -2.55
CA ASN A 80 -19.08 -4.41 -3.61
C ASN A 80 -18.35 -3.46 -4.57
N ALA A 81 -18.17 -3.91 -5.81
CA ALA A 81 -17.57 -3.12 -6.88
C ALA A 81 -18.61 -2.92 -8.00
N CYS A 82 -18.97 -1.67 -8.28
CA CYS A 82 -19.92 -1.34 -9.33
C CYS A 82 -19.30 -0.32 -10.29
N GLN A 83 -19.50 -0.55 -11.59
CA GLN A 83 -19.12 0.36 -12.66
C GLN A 83 -20.30 0.57 -13.62
N THR A 84 -20.45 1.77 -14.15
CA THR A 84 -21.48 2.12 -15.12
C THR A 84 -20.99 3.25 -16.01
N SER A 85 -21.52 3.32 -17.23
CA SER A 85 -21.35 4.48 -18.13
C SER A 85 -22.40 5.58 -17.89
N VAL A 86 -23.44 5.30 -17.10
CA VAL A 86 -24.45 6.29 -16.74
C VAL A 86 -23.82 7.35 -15.86
N ASN A 87 -23.93 8.61 -16.27
CA ASN A 87 -23.54 9.73 -15.42
C ASN A 87 -24.58 9.90 -14.32
N TYR A 88 -24.16 9.77 -13.06
CA TYR A 88 -24.99 9.99 -11.90
C TYR A 88 -24.23 10.85 -10.89
N ASP A 89 -24.97 11.55 -10.04
CA ASP A 89 -24.41 12.36 -8.97
C ASP A 89 -24.46 11.60 -7.64
N ALA A 90 -23.30 11.15 -7.16
CA ALA A 90 -23.22 10.44 -5.91
C ALA A 90 -23.43 11.36 -4.68
N SER A 91 -23.23 12.68 -4.83
CA SER A 91 -23.38 13.65 -3.73
C SER A 91 -24.84 13.86 -3.32
N SER A 92 -25.78 13.72 -4.26
CA SER A 92 -27.23 13.66 -3.98
C SER A 92 -27.72 12.30 -3.47
N GLY A 93 -26.82 11.33 -3.26
CA GLY A 93 -27.16 10.00 -2.76
C GLY A 93 -27.39 8.94 -3.84
N ALA A 94 -27.31 9.29 -5.14
CA ALA A 94 -27.41 8.27 -6.18
C ALA A 94 -26.23 7.29 -6.13
N ARG A 95 -26.47 6.04 -6.54
CA ARG A 95 -25.46 4.97 -6.50
C ARG A 95 -25.45 4.20 -7.81
N CYS A 96 -24.27 3.69 -8.16
CA CYS A 96 -24.07 2.87 -9.36
C CYS A 96 -24.99 1.64 -9.43
N LYS A 97 -25.27 0.99 -8.29
CA LYS A 97 -26.11 -0.21 -8.23
C LYS A 97 -27.58 0.03 -8.62
N ASP A 98 -28.02 1.29 -8.54
CA ASP A 98 -29.40 1.69 -8.80
C ASP A 98 -29.55 2.29 -10.22
N GLN A 99 -28.50 2.27 -11.04
CA GLN A 99 -28.52 2.82 -12.39
C GLN A 99 -29.10 1.81 -13.39
N ALA A 100 -29.69 2.33 -14.48
CA ALA A 100 -30.34 1.52 -15.51
C ALA A 100 -29.40 0.54 -16.25
N SER A 101 -28.09 0.78 -16.20
CA SER A 101 -27.08 -0.12 -16.77
C SER A 101 -25.79 -0.06 -15.96
N GLY A 102 -24.99 -1.13 -16.05
CA GLY A 102 -23.71 -1.24 -15.35
C GLY A 102 -23.38 -2.69 -15.00
N ASN A 103 -22.16 -2.89 -14.51
CA ASN A 103 -21.74 -4.17 -13.94
C ASN A 103 -21.54 -4.01 -12.44
N TRP A 104 -22.18 -4.87 -11.67
CA TRP A 104 -22.01 -4.95 -10.23
C TRP A 104 -21.47 -6.33 -9.85
N TYR A 105 -20.31 -6.32 -9.20
CA TYR A 105 -19.63 -7.50 -8.70
C TYR A 105 -19.67 -7.49 -7.17
N VAL A 106 -20.19 -8.58 -6.62
CA VAL A 106 -20.25 -8.84 -5.18
C VAL A 106 -19.35 -10.03 -4.87
N ARG A 107 -18.47 -9.88 -3.89
CA ARG A 107 -17.61 -10.98 -3.42
C ARG A 107 -17.59 -11.00 -1.91
N ASN A 108 -17.96 -12.14 -1.33
CA ASN A 108 -17.72 -12.39 0.08
C ASN A 108 -16.28 -12.92 0.25
N VAL A 109 -15.45 -12.21 1.01
CA VAL A 109 -14.02 -12.51 1.13
C VAL A 109 -13.63 -12.63 2.59
N THR A 110 -13.03 -13.76 2.95
CA THR A 110 -12.37 -13.95 4.24
C THR A 110 -10.88 -13.65 4.11
N HIS A 111 -10.43 -12.64 4.84
CA HIS A 111 -9.03 -12.26 4.92
C HIS A 111 -8.40 -12.83 6.19
N THR A 112 -7.26 -13.49 6.04
CA THR A 112 -6.45 -14.00 7.16
C THR A 112 -5.15 -13.22 7.22
N LYS A 113 -4.80 -12.70 8.39
CA LYS A 113 -3.52 -12.01 8.58
C LYS A 113 -2.40 -13.04 8.70
N ALA A 114 -1.72 -13.32 7.59
CA ALA A 114 -0.66 -14.33 7.53
C ALA A 114 0.62 -13.88 8.26
N ALA A 115 0.97 -12.60 8.18
CA ALA A 115 2.20 -12.09 8.77
C ALA A 115 2.08 -10.63 9.22
N ASN A 116 2.98 -10.23 10.12
CA ASN A 116 3.21 -8.85 10.52
C ASN A 116 4.72 -8.58 10.48
N LEU A 117 5.16 -7.71 9.57
CA LEU A 117 6.54 -7.26 9.47
C LEU A 117 6.63 -5.82 9.96
N ARG A 118 7.37 -5.60 11.05
CA ARG A 118 7.71 -4.26 11.53
C ARG A 118 9.18 -3.99 11.28
N LEU A 119 9.46 -2.93 10.54
CA LEU A 119 10.81 -2.41 10.35
C LEU A 119 11.08 -1.38 11.45
N ILE A 120 12.20 -1.52 12.13
CA ILE A 120 12.61 -0.71 13.27
C ILE A 120 13.89 -0.01 12.86
N ASN A 121 13.88 1.32 12.80
CA ASN A 121 15.08 2.09 12.52
C ASN A 121 16.13 1.81 13.61
N THR A 122 17.36 1.49 13.20
CA THR A 122 18.46 1.27 14.15
C THR A 122 18.87 2.56 14.84
N HIS A 123 18.57 3.72 14.23
CA HIS A 123 19.09 5.04 14.63
C HIS A 123 20.62 5.06 14.78
N SER A 124 21.32 4.11 14.16
CA SER A 124 22.76 4.05 14.29
C SER A 124 23.43 5.04 13.33
N LEU A 125 24.45 5.70 13.85
CA LEU A 125 25.35 6.54 13.10
C LEU A 125 26.59 5.72 12.77
N ALA A 126 26.97 5.71 11.49
CA ALA A 126 28.17 5.05 11.03
C ALA A 126 29.07 6.09 10.37
N GLU A 127 30.29 6.24 10.89
CA GLU A 127 31.33 7.05 10.25
C GLU A 127 32.05 6.22 9.20
N VAL A 128 32.17 6.79 8.01
CA VAL A 128 32.84 6.21 6.85
C VAL A 128 33.85 7.22 6.34
N PHE A 129 35.11 6.83 6.33
CA PHE A 129 36.19 7.61 5.75
C PHE A 129 36.44 7.10 4.32
N ILE A 130 36.68 8.01 3.38
CA ILE A 130 37.00 7.64 2.00
C ILE A 130 38.44 8.08 1.76
N ASN A 131 39.32 7.10 1.58
CA ASN A 131 40.71 7.36 1.27
C ASN A 131 40.86 7.92 -0.16
N SER A 132 42.00 8.53 -0.45
CA SER A 132 42.31 9.10 -1.78
C SER A 132 42.39 8.05 -2.90
N ASP A 133 42.58 6.77 -2.55
CA ASP A 133 42.49 5.61 -3.45
C ASP A 133 41.04 5.18 -3.73
N GLY A 134 40.05 5.87 -3.14
CA GLY A 134 38.63 5.58 -3.27
C GLY A 134 38.14 4.40 -2.41
N VAL A 135 39.01 3.80 -1.59
CA VAL A 135 38.65 2.68 -0.72
C VAL A 135 38.03 3.24 0.56
N PRO A 136 36.78 2.84 0.90
CA PRO A 136 36.16 3.33 2.11
C PRO A 136 36.61 2.51 3.32
N THR A 137 36.97 3.21 4.40
CA THR A 137 37.34 2.65 5.70
C THR A 137 36.27 3.01 6.73
N LEU A 138 36.00 2.09 7.66
CA LEU A 138 35.00 2.29 8.71
C LEU A 138 35.65 2.87 9.96
N GLY A 139 34.98 3.84 10.58
CA GLY A 139 35.41 4.35 11.89
C GLY A 139 35.35 3.27 12.98
N GLU A 140 36.19 3.44 14.01
CA GLU A 140 36.18 2.54 15.17
C GLU A 140 34.80 2.55 15.85
N GLY A 141 34.33 1.37 16.26
CA GLY A 141 33.00 1.20 16.88
C GLY A 141 31.84 1.01 15.91
N ASN A 142 32.09 0.96 14.60
CA ASN A 142 31.05 0.69 13.61
C ASN A 142 30.64 -0.80 13.61
N ALA A 143 29.48 -1.10 14.22
CA ALA A 143 28.94 -2.46 14.30
C ALA A 143 27.92 -2.79 13.19
N ASP A 144 27.37 -1.78 12.52
CA ASP A 144 26.24 -1.93 11.60
C ASP A 144 26.65 -1.89 10.12
N CYS A 145 27.83 -1.36 9.80
CA CYS A 145 28.37 -1.36 8.45
C CYS A 145 29.53 -2.35 8.31
N ARG A 146 29.64 -2.95 7.14
CA ARG A 146 30.77 -3.80 6.77
C ARG A 146 31.11 -3.63 5.30
N THR A 147 32.39 -3.76 4.97
CA THR A 147 32.80 -3.90 3.58
C THR A 147 32.20 -5.19 3.01
N GLN A 148 31.59 -5.10 1.84
CA GLN A 148 30.94 -6.23 1.19
C GLN A 148 31.11 -6.12 -0.32
N THR A 149 31.38 -7.25 -0.95
CA THR A 149 31.42 -7.37 -2.41
C THR A 149 30.16 -8.07 -2.90
N ILE A 150 29.45 -7.43 -3.83
CA ILE A 150 28.28 -7.99 -4.50
C ILE A 150 28.59 -8.09 -5.99
N GLY A 151 28.74 -9.32 -6.50
CA GLY A 151 29.24 -9.56 -7.85
C GLY A 151 30.67 -9.04 -8.01
N SER A 152 30.90 -8.15 -8.99
CA SER A 152 32.21 -7.51 -9.22
C SER A 152 32.39 -6.15 -8.52
N ARG A 153 31.41 -5.72 -7.71
CA ARG A 153 31.45 -4.41 -7.04
C ARG A 153 31.73 -4.56 -5.55
N SER A 154 32.85 -4.02 -5.11
CA SER A 154 33.19 -3.88 -3.69
C SER A 154 32.69 -2.53 -3.18
N GLY A 155 32.13 -2.52 -1.98
CA GLY A 155 31.65 -1.31 -1.33
C GLY A 155 31.30 -1.54 0.12
N LEU A 156 30.46 -0.66 0.66
CA LEU A 156 29.96 -0.72 2.03
C LEU A 156 28.50 -1.13 2.07
N SER A 157 28.18 -2.03 2.99
CA SER A 157 26.82 -2.48 3.29
C SER A 157 26.52 -2.16 4.74
N CYS A 158 25.48 -1.34 4.96
CA CYS A 158 25.08 -0.87 6.28
C CYS A 158 23.69 -1.38 6.64
N LYS A 159 23.54 -1.85 7.87
CA LYS A 159 22.28 -2.26 8.45
C LYS A 159 21.45 -1.03 8.80
N MET A 160 20.49 -0.73 7.93
CA MET A 160 19.61 0.44 8.08
C MET A 160 18.44 0.19 9.04
N VAL A 161 17.96 -1.05 9.11
CA VAL A 161 16.77 -1.41 9.88
C VAL A 161 16.95 -2.75 10.58
N ASN A 162 16.47 -2.84 11.81
CA ASN A 162 16.08 -4.08 12.43
C ASN A 162 14.67 -4.46 11.96
N TYR A 163 14.29 -5.72 12.10
CA TYR A 163 12.92 -6.14 11.82
C TYR A 163 12.41 -7.15 12.85
N THR A 164 11.10 -7.12 13.07
CA THR A 164 10.38 -8.19 13.76
C THR A 164 9.36 -8.76 12.78
N LEU A 165 9.44 -10.06 12.52
CA LEU A 165 8.51 -10.77 11.65
C LEU A 165 7.73 -11.79 12.49
N GLN A 166 6.41 -11.63 12.54
CA GLN A 166 5.49 -12.62 13.06
C GLN A 166 4.78 -13.27 11.87
N THR A 167 4.67 -14.59 11.85
CA THR A 167 4.01 -15.34 10.77
C THR A 167 3.23 -16.52 11.35
N ASN A 168 2.12 -16.88 10.71
CA ASN A 168 1.34 -18.07 11.04
C ASN A 168 1.87 -19.35 10.36
N GLY A 169 3.04 -19.28 9.70
CA GLY A 169 3.67 -20.43 9.04
C GLY A 169 3.21 -20.67 7.60
N LEU A 170 2.34 -19.83 7.03
CA LEU A 170 1.98 -19.92 5.60
C LEU A 170 3.21 -19.62 4.72
N SER A 171 3.73 -20.64 4.02
CA SER A 171 5.02 -20.59 3.32
C SER A 171 5.00 -19.99 1.92
N ASN A 172 4.06 -19.09 1.60
CA ASN A 172 3.88 -18.57 0.23
C ASN A 172 4.08 -17.05 0.10
N THR A 173 4.85 -16.43 1.00
CA THR A 173 5.08 -14.98 0.97
C THR A 173 6.52 -14.67 0.59
N SER A 174 6.77 -14.35 -0.67
CA SER A 174 7.92 -13.51 -1.02
C SER A 174 7.60 -12.06 -0.63
N ILE A 175 8.43 -11.45 0.23
CA ILE A 175 8.28 -10.04 0.59
C ILE A 175 9.23 -9.23 -0.29
N HIS A 176 8.67 -8.50 -1.25
CA HIS A 176 9.43 -7.55 -2.06
C HIS A 176 9.25 -6.15 -1.49
N ILE A 177 10.34 -5.60 -0.93
CA ILE A 177 10.38 -4.22 -0.44
C ILE A 177 10.99 -3.34 -1.53
N PHE A 178 10.16 -2.51 -2.15
CA PHE A 178 10.63 -1.53 -3.12
C PHE A 178 10.96 -0.22 -2.39
N ARG A 179 12.25 0.12 -2.35
CA ARG A 179 12.66 1.47 -1.96
C ARG A 179 12.37 2.40 -3.13
N ARG A 180 11.56 3.44 -2.92
CA ARG A 180 11.58 4.59 -3.82
C ARG A 180 12.92 5.28 -3.61
N SER A 181 13.87 5.05 -4.53
CA SER A 181 15.02 5.93 -4.61
C SER A 181 14.49 7.31 -4.96
N PRO A 182 14.88 8.39 -4.25
CA PRO A 182 14.71 9.71 -4.81
C PRO A 182 15.46 9.66 -6.14
N THR A 183 14.74 9.82 -7.25
CA THR A 183 15.37 10.09 -8.53
C THR A 183 16.37 11.21 -8.27
N ARG A 184 17.65 10.96 -8.58
CA ARG A 184 18.60 12.04 -8.79
C ARG A 184 17.90 12.99 -9.76
N ARG A 185 17.63 14.21 -9.29
CA ARG A 185 17.48 15.34 -10.22
C ARG A 185 18.79 15.51 -10.97
#